data_AF-A0A967WQA2-F1
#
_entry.id   AF-A0A967WQA2-F1
#
_cell.length_a   1.000
_cell.length_b   1.000
_cell.length_c   1.000
_cell.angle_alpha   90.00
_cell.angle_beta   90.00
_cell.angle_gamma   90.00
#
_symmetry.space_group_name_H-M   'P 1'
#
loop_
_entity.id
_entity.type
_entity.pdbx_description
1 polymer ?
#
loop_
_entity_poly.entity_id
_entity_poly.type
_entity_poly.pdbx_seq_one_letter_code
_entity_poly.pdbx_strand_id
1 'polypeptide(L)'
;YGRDDDQADEMARLVMDLWTEETWKHKSRHTGRQFRPGMLSWNYWVSDGFVLPASPDGRPNGKFLSNALCPSNGADTNGPTANVNSVGKVLGGKATDGNGD
;
A
#
# COMPACT_ATOMS: atom_id res chain seq x y z
N TYR A 1 5.54 -6.93 -5.97
CA TYR A 1 4.29 -6.18 -6.07
C TYR A 1 4.37 -5.28 -7.28
N GLY A 2 3.35 -5.28 -8.14
CA GLY A 2 3.27 -4.41 -9.32
C GLY A 2 3.59 -5.07 -10.66
N ARG A 3 3.71 -6.40 -10.69
CA ARG A 3 4.08 -7.19 -11.88
C ARG A 3 3.14 -8.36 -12.18
N ASP A 4 2.00 -8.41 -11.51
CA ASP A 4 1.08 -9.55 -11.51
C ASP A 4 1.78 -10.82 -11.00
N ASP A 5 2.49 -10.65 -9.88
CA ASP A 5 3.30 -11.69 -9.23
C ASP A 5 2.59 -12.07 -7.94
N ASP A 6 1.93 -13.22 -7.94
CA ASP A 6 1.03 -13.62 -6.85
C ASP A 6 1.72 -13.65 -5.48
N GLN A 7 2.98 -14.09 -5.41
CA GLN A 7 3.70 -14.14 -4.15
C GLN A 7 4.00 -12.74 -3.63
N ALA A 8 4.46 -11.85 -4.51
CA ALA A 8 4.82 -10.50 -4.12
C ALA A 8 3.58 -9.62 -3.87
N ASP A 9 2.47 -9.89 -4.56
CA ASP A 9 1.18 -9.22 -4.36
C ASP A 9 0.50 -9.70 -3.07
N GLU A 10 0.63 -10.99 -2.72
CA GLU A 10 0.13 -11.53 -1.45
C GLU A 10 0.83 -10.88 -0.25
N MET A 11 2.16 -10.69 -0.31
CA MET A 11 2.87 -9.96 0.75
C MET A 11 2.35 -8.52 0.92
N ALA A 12 2.09 -7.83 -0.19
CA ALA A 12 1.53 -6.48 -0.15
C ALA A 12 0.09 -6.47 0.39
N ARG A 13 -0.72 -7.48 0.05
CA ARG A 13 -2.07 -7.68 0.59
C ARG A 13 -2.04 -7.91 2.10
N LEU A 14 -1.14 -8.73 2.62
CA LEU A 14 -0.97 -8.96 4.06
C LEU A 14 -0.67 -7.68 4.84
N VAL A 15 0.18 -6.79 4.28
CA VAL A 15 0.47 -5.49 4.89
C VAL A 15 -0.77 -4.59 4.87
N MET A 16 -1.53 -4.59 3.77
CA MET A 16 -2.77 -3.82 3.65
C MET A 16 -3.86 -4.30 4.60
N ASP A 17 -4.06 -5.62 4.72
CA ASP A 17 -5.02 -6.21 5.64
C ASP A 17 -4.68 -5.80 7.07
N LEU A 18 -3.41 -5.97 7.49
CA LEU A 18 -2.96 -5.56 8.81
C LEU A 18 -3.26 -4.07 9.08
N TRP A 19 -2.86 -3.18 8.16
CA TRP A 19 -3.08 -1.74 8.31
C TRP A 19 -4.57 -1.38 8.40
N THR A 20 -5.38 -1.95 7.51
CA THR A 20 -6.79 -1.61 7.39
C THR A 20 -7.59 -2.20 8.55
N GLU A 21 -7.38 -3.47 8.90
CA GLU A 21 -8.03 -4.14 10.02
C GLU A 21 -7.73 -3.45 11.36
N GLU A 22 -6.46 -3.10 11.62
CA GLU A 22 -6.12 -2.36 12.84
C GLU A 22 -6.82 -1.00 12.87
N THR A 23 -6.81 -0.25 11.77
CA THR A 23 -7.48 1.07 11.71
C THR A 23 -8.98 0.97 12.01
N TRP A 24 -9.65 -0.06 11.50
CA TRP A 24 -11.09 -0.27 11.71
C TRP A 24 -11.47 -0.55 13.18
N LYS A 25 -10.54 -1.00 14.03
CA LYS A 25 -10.80 -1.22 15.46
C LYS A 25 -11.01 0.06 16.26
N HIS A 26 -10.70 1.22 15.67
CA HIS A 26 -10.63 2.48 16.40
C HIS A 26 -11.69 3.50 15.97
N LYS A 27 -12.13 4.30 16.96
CA LYS A 27 -13.03 5.44 16.77
C LYS A 27 -12.44 6.67 17.45
N SER A 28 -12.72 7.85 16.91
CA SER A 28 -12.37 9.11 17.55
C SER A 28 -13.03 9.23 18.91
N ARG A 29 -12.23 9.48 19.95
CA ARG A 29 -12.74 9.68 21.31
C ARG A 29 -13.63 10.92 21.45
N HIS A 30 -13.47 11.91 20.58
CA HIS A 30 -14.17 13.20 20.69
C HIS A 30 -15.45 13.25 19.86
N THR A 31 -15.45 12.62 18.68
CA THR A 31 -16.61 12.68 17.76
C THR A 31 -17.36 11.37 17.65
N GLY A 32 -16.82 10.27 18.22
CA GLY A 32 -17.35 8.92 18.05
C GLY A 32 -17.24 8.37 16.63
N ARG A 33 -16.65 9.12 15.69
CA ARG A 33 -16.56 8.73 14.28
C ARG A 33 -15.54 7.61 14.07
N GLN A 34 -15.88 6.71 13.15
CA GLN A 34 -15.05 5.59 12.74
C GLN A 34 -13.80 6.07 12.01
N PHE A 35 -12.63 5.55 12.37
CA PHE A 35 -11.44 5.72 11.55
C PHE A 35 -11.55 4.89 10.28
N ARG A 36 -11.14 5.49 9.17
CA ARG A 36 -11.12 4.87 7.85
C ARG A 36 -9.67 4.84 7.36
N PRO A 37 -9.11 3.66 7.07
CA PRO A 37 -7.77 3.57 6.54
C PRO A 37 -7.73 4.23 5.16
N GLY A 38 -6.68 5.00 4.92
CA GLY A 38 -6.38 5.59 3.62
C GLY A 38 -4.92 5.36 3.29
N MET A 39 -4.62 5.28 1.99
CA MET A 39 -3.26 5.22 1.49
C MET A 39 -2.99 6.46 0.65
N LEU A 40 -2.21 7.37 1.20
CA LEU A 40 -1.83 8.62 0.55
C LEU A 40 -0.44 9.01 1.04
N SER A 41 0.48 9.19 0.10
CA SER A 41 1.76 9.84 0.39
C SER A 41 1.83 11.09 -0.47
N TRP A 42 1.83 12.27 0.15
CA TRP A 42 1.88 13.54 -0.55
C TRP A 42 3.30 13.76 -1.12
N ASN A 43 4.12 14.58 -0.48
CA ASN A 43 5.56 14.66 -0.72
C ASN A 43 6.37 13.86 0.33
N TYR A 44 5.72 13.21 1.29
CA TYR A 44 6.39 12.49 2.38
C TYR A 44 7.26 11.32 1.90
N TRP A 45 6.84 10.62 0.84
CA TRP A 45 7.63 9.54 0.23
C TRP A 45 9.02 9.98 -0.28
N VAL A 46 9.20 11.28 -0.54
CA VAL A 46 10.50 11.89 -0.86
C VAL A 46 11.27 12.18 0.42
N SER A 47 10.65 12.89 1.37
CA SER A 47 11.27 13.28 2.64
C SER A 47 11.75 12.08 3.46
N ASP A 48 10.95 11.02 3.52
CA ASP A 48 11.23 9.80 4.26
C ASP A 48 12.43 9.03 3.66
N GLY A 49 12.72 9.24 2.37
CA GLY A 49 13.90 8.68 1.71
C GLY A 49 15.22 9.17 2.34
N PHE A 50 15.23 10.35 2.97
CA PHE A 50 16.39 10.90 3.68
C PHE A 50 16.50 10.46 5.13
N VAL A 51 15.43 9.90 5.70
CA VAL A 51 15.35 9.47 7.10
C VAL A 51 15.55 7.96 7.23
N LEU A 52 14.99 7.19 6.30
CA LEU A 52 15.00 5.73 6.37
C LEU A 52 16.28 5.13 5.79
N PRO A 53 16.87 4.10 6.45
CA PRO A 53 18.02 3.37 5.93
C PRO A 53 17.65 2.57 4.67
N ALA A 54 18.63 1.88 4.08
CA ALA A 54 18.34 0.92 3.01
C ALA A 54 17.33 -0.15 3.50
N SER A 55 16.43 -0.59 2.61
CA SER A 55 15.40 -1.58 2.95
C SER A 55 15.57 -2.91 2.19
N PRO A 56 15.02 -4.02 2.72
CA PRO A 56 15.20 -5.37 2.15
C PRO A 56 14.67 -5.56 0.73
N ASP A 57 13.81 -4.66 0.25
CA ASP A 57 13.33 -4.60 -1.14
C ASP A 57 14.42 -4.14 -2.13
N GLY A 58 15.63 -3.87 -1.65
CA GLY A 58 16.76 -3.41 -2.46
C GLY A 58 16.82 -1.90 -2.63
N ARG A 59 15.89 -1.13 -2.03
CA ARG A 59 15.95 0.34 -2.03
C ARG A 59 17.15 0.81 -1.20
N PRO A 60 18.11 1.55 -1.80
CA PRO A 60 19.26 2.06 -1.06
C PRO A 60 18.87 3.25 -0.16
N ASN A 61 19.70 3.53 0.84
CA ASN A 61 19.56 4.73 1.67
C ASN A 61 19.60 5.99 0.79
N GLY A 62 18.72 6.96 1.05
CA GLY A 62 18.61 8.20 0.27
C GLY A 62 17.72 8.10 -0.96
N LYS A 63 17.25 6.90 -1.34
CA LYS A 63 16.28 6.74 -2.44
C LYS A 63 14.84 6.87 -1.91
N PHE A 64 14.01 7.54 -2.69
CA PHE A 64 12.59 7.76 -2.36
C PHE A 64 11.82 6.43 -2.28
N LEU A 65 10.76 6.42 -1.48
CA LEU A 65 9.85 5.27 -1.36
C LEU A 65 8.89 5.18 -2.56
N SER A 66 8.00 4.19 -2.57
CA SER A 66 6.84 4.22 -3.46
C SER A 66 5.91 5.38 -3.11
N ASN A 67 5.18 5.88 -4.10
CA ASN A 67 4.13 6.86 -3.86
C ASN A 67 2.80 6.14 -3.60
N ALA A 68 2.29 6.25 -2.37
CA ALA A 68 1.05 5.68 -1.89
C ALA A 68 1.00 4.18 -2.20
N LEU A 69 -0.02 3.76 -2.94
CA LEU A 69 -0.25 2.38 -3.29
C LEU A 69 0.52 1.93 -4.54
N CYS A 70 1.18 2.84 -5.25
CA CYS A 70 1.91 2.48 -6.46
C CYS A 70 3.04 1.50 -6.12
N PRO A 71 3.38 0.59 -7.03
CA PRO A 71 4.63 -0.16 -6.93
C PRO A 71 5.84 0.78 -6.83
N SER A 72 6.92 0.34 -6.17
CA SER A 72 8.18 1.10 -6.12
C SER A 72 8.68 1.40 -7.54
N ASN A 73 9.27 2.58 -7.74
CA ASN A 73 9.71 3.01 -9.06
C ASN A 73 10.64 1.99 -9.71
N GLY A 74 10.24 1.49 -10.88
CA GLY A 74 11.00 0.51 -11.66
C GLY A 74 10.78 -0.94 -11.24
N ALA A 75 9.95 -1.21 -10.23
CA ALA A 75 9.54 -2.55 -9.87
C ALA A 75 8.48 -3.12 -10.83
N ASP A 76 7.69 -2.27 -11.49
CA ASP A 76 6.58 -2.59 -12.37
C ASP A 76 7.01 -2.85 -13.82
N THR A 77 7.84 -3.87 -14.03
CA THR A 77 8.49 -4.17 -15.32
C THR A 77 7.62 -4.94 -16.32
N ASN A 78 6.43 -5.42 -15.92
CA ASN A 78 5.56 -6.25 -16.76
C ASN A 78 4.47 -5.45 -17.49
N GLY A 79 4.59 -4.12 -17.49
CA GLY A 79 3.66 -3.21 -18.15
C GLY A 79 2.46 -2.81 -17.29
N PRO A 80 1.68 -1.83 -17.78
CA PRO A 80 0.66 -1.14 -16.97
C PRO A 80 -0.51 -2.06 -16.54
N THR A 81 -0.90 -3.03 -17.36
CA THR A 81 -1.96 -3.98 -17.00
C THR A 81 -1.55 -4.83 -15.79
N ALA A 82 -0.33 -5.36 -15.79
CA ALA A 82 0.18 -6.15 -14.68
C ALA A 82 0.32 -5.32 -13.38
N ASN A 83 0.72 -4.05 -13.53
CA ASN A 83 0.74 -3.09 -12.43
C ASN A 83 -0.65 -2.92 -11.81
N VAL A 84 -1.66 -2.58 -12.64
CA VAL A 84 -3.04 -2.35 -12.17
C VAL A 84 -3.66 -3.63 -11.59
N ASN A 85 -3.38 -4.81 -12.17
CA ASN A 85 -3.82 -6.09 -11.60
C ASN A 85 -3.29 -6.28 -10.17
N SER A 86 -1.99 -6.03 -9.97
CA SER A 86 -1.35 -6.14 -8.64
C SER A 86 -1.99 -5.17 -7.64
N VAL A 87 -2.16 -3.91 -8.04
CA VAL A 87 -2.81 -2.87 -7.24
C VAL A 87 -4.23 -3.26 -6.86
N GLY A 88 -4.99 -3.84 -7.81
CA GLY A 88 -6.34 -4.33 -7.58
C GLY A 88 -6.42 -5.47 -6.55
N LYS A 89 -5.49 -6.44 -6.61
CA LYS A 89 -5.39 -7.53 -5.61
C LYS A 89 -5.14 -7.00 -4.20
N VAL A 90 -4.33 -5.94 -4.08
CA VAL A 90 -3.86 -5.41 -2.79
C VAL A 90 -4.84 -4.44 -2.15
N LEU A 91 -5.55 -3.63 -2.93
CA LEU A 91 -6.60 -2.74 -2.39
C LEU A 91 -7.64 -3.53 -1.62
N GLY A 92 -8.10 -4.64 -2.20
CA GLY A 92 -9.20 -5.42 -1.66
C GLY A 92 -10.49 -4.61 -1.50
N GLY A 93 -11.60 -5.32 -1.35
CA GLY A 93 -12.86 -4.75 -0.86
C GLY A 93 -13.09 -5.28 0.55
N LYS A 94 -13.61 -4.44 1.45
CA LYS A 94 -14.10 -4.95 2.76
C LYS A 94 -15.42 -5.70 2.62
N ALA A 95 -16.11 -5.51 1.51
CA ALA A 95 -17.33 -6.21 1.18
C ALA A 95 -17.02 -7.66 0.84
N THR A 96 -17.36 -8.57 1.75
CA THR A 96 -17.14 -10.01 1.61
C THR A 96 -17.94 -10.62 0.44
N ASP A 97 -18.98 -9.93 -0.02
CA ASP A 97 -19.81 -10.31 -1.17
C ASP A 97 -19.36 -9.63 -2.49
N GLY A 98 -18.29 -8.84 -2.46
CA GLY A 98 -17.77 -8.11 -3.63
C GLY A 98 -18.63 -6.93 -4.07
N ASN A 99 -19.72 -6.61 -3.37
CA ASN A 99 -20.48 -5.40 -3.60
C ASN A 99 -19.79 -4.26 -2.86
N GLY A 100 -19.08 -3.40 -3.59
CA GLY A 100 -18.62 -2.11 -3.04
C GLY A 100 -19.78 -1.35 -2.39
N ASP A 101 -19.44 -0.37 -1.57
CA ASP A 101 -20.40 0.55 -0.95
C ASP A 101 -21.42 1.16 -1.94
#